data_AF-A0A2E6P0A9-F1
#
_entry.id   AF-A0A2E6P0A9-F1
#
_cell.length_a   1.000
_cell.length_b   1.000
_cell.length_c   1.000
_cell.angle_alpha   90.00
_cell.angle_beta   90.00
_cell.angle_gamma   90.00
#
_symmetry.space_group_name_H-M   'P 1'
#
loop_
_entity.id
_entity.type
_entity.pdbx_description
1 polymer ?
#
loop_
_entity_poly.entity_id
_entity_poly.type
_entity_poly.pdbx_seq_one_letter_code
_entity_poly.pdbx_strand_id
1 'polypeptide(L)'
;NNVNYNDALVAKKGREPRLELLKDGKTISLKDWGNQIVDNLLPIAAVLDSDKKQYTKVADQMREKINDANQTLSARLLDKIAKNNMSFLELGESIGEANKMHYLNQNQSDNPNWNLLEKEAIDSHNQQKRLEDNNGESFESFVENYFKY
;
A
#
# COMPACT_ATOMS: atom_id res chain seq x y z
N ASN A 1 -22.77 0.19 7.30
CA ASN A 1 -21.74 1.18 7.65
C ASN A 1 -21.38 1.96 6.39
N ASN A 2 -21.49 3.29 6.38
CA ASN A 2 -21.30 4.11 5.16
C ASN A 2 -19.85 4.06 4.64
N VAL A 3 -18.89 3.74 5.50
CA VAL A 3 -17.47 3.55 5.14
C VAL A 3 -17.30 2.44 4.11
N ASN A 4 -17.79 1.23 4.41
CA ASN A 4 -17.71 0.09 3.48
C ASN A 4 -18.39 0.37 2.11
N TYR A 5 -19.45 1.18 2.10
CA TYR A 5 -20.13 1.58 0.88
C TYR A 5 -19.26 2.53 0.04
N ASN A 6 -18.77 3.61 0.64
CA ASN A 6 -17.93 4.59 -0.05
C ASN A 6 -16.65 3.93 -0.55
N ASP A 7 -15.99 3.09 0.25
CA ASP A 7 -14.76 2.40 -0.15
C ASP A 7 -14.99 1.52 -1.38
N ALA A 8 -16.06 0.72 -1.38
CA ALA A 8 -16.42 -0.10 -2.53
C ALA A 8 -16.79 0.72 -3.77
N LEU A 9 -17.42 1.88 -3.56
CA LEU A 9 -17.81 2.79 -4.64
C LEU A 9 -16.58 3.46 -5.26
N VAL A 10 -15.65 3.99 -4.46
CA VAL A 10 -14.39 4.60 -4.91
C VAL A 10 -13.49 3.56 -5.58
N ALA A 11 -13.41 2.34 -5.05
CA ALA A 11 -12.64 1.27 -5.67
C ALA A 11 -13.10 0.96 -7.10
N LYS A 12 -14.41 1.02 -7.36
CA LYS A 12 -15.00 0.72 -8.68
C LYS A 12 -15.07 1.93 -9.60
N LYS A 13 -15.36 3.12 -9.06
CA LYS A 13 -15.77 4.31 -9.82
C LYS A 13 -15.01 5.58 -9.45
N GLY A 14 -13.96 5.49 -8.62
CA GLY A 14 -13.26 6.65 -8.03
C GLY A 14 -12.68 7.67 -8.99
N ARG A 15 -12.61 7.37 -10.30
CA ARG A 15 -12.16 8.31 -11.35
C ARG A 15 -13.30 8.96 -12.12
N GLU A 16 -14.56 8.65 -11.81
CA GLU A 16 -15.70 9.34 -12.43
C GLU A 16 -15.75 10.81 -11.94
N PRO A 17 -15.73 11.82 -12.83
CA PRO A 17 -15.57 13.22 -12.44
C PRO A 17 -16.62 13.79 -11.49
N ARG A 18 -17.80 13.16 -11.40
CA ARG A 18 -18.94 13.59 -10.59
C ARG A 18 -19.34 12.53 -9.55
N LEU A 19 -18.40 11.68 -9.13
CA LEU A 19 -18.70 10.65 -8.15
C LEU A 19 -19.14 11.29 -6.83
N GLU A 20 -20.29 10.86 -6.34
CA GLU A 20 -20.87 11.28 -5.07
C GLU A 20 -20.70 10.18 -4.02
N LEU A 21 -20.43 10.59 -2.78
CA LEU A 21 -20.20 9.75 -1.60
C LEU A 21 -21.18 10.11 -0.47
N LEU A 22 -21.34 9.22 0.49
CA LEU A 22 -22.19 9.43 1.67
C LEU A 22 -21.35 9.84 2.89
N LYS A 23 -21.52 11.07 3.35
CA LYS A 23 -20.90 11.61 4.57
C LYS A 23 -22.01 11.99 5.56
N ASP A 24 -22.05 11.33 6.71
CA ASP A 24 -23.02 11.60 7.79
C ASP A 24 -24.49 11.60 7.31
N GLY A 25 -24.83 10.69 6.41
CA GLY A 25 -26.18 10.56 5.83
C GLY A 25 -26.50 11.58 4.74
N LYS A 26 -25.55 12.44 4.36
CA LYS A 26 -25.68 13.41 3.27
C LYS A 26 -24.76 13.07 2.11
N THR A 27 -25.13 13.51 0.92
CA THR A 27 -24.32 13.36 -0.27
C THR A 27 -23.26 14.47 -0.35
N ILE A 28 -22.04 14.10 -0.75
CA ILE A 28 -20.94 15.03 -1.03
C ILE A 28 -20.12 14.50 -2.22
N SER A 29 -19.58 15.36 -3.06
CA SER A 29 -18.71 14.91 -4.15
C SER A 29 -17.39 14.34 -3.60
N LEU A 30 -16.81 13.34 -4.28
CA LEU A 30 -15.49 12.80 -3.94
C LEU A 30 -14.43 13.91 -3.92
N LYS A 31 -14.49 14.81 -4.91
CA LYS A 31 -13.54 15.91 -5.05
C LYS A 31 -13.63 16.88 -3.87
N ASP A 32 -14.83 17.32 -3.50
CA ASP A 32 -15.02 18.26 -2.40
C ASP A 32 -14.63 17.63 -1.07
N TRP A 33 -15.05 16.38 -0.83
CA TRP A 33 -14.71 15.71 0.42
C TRP A 33 -13.22 15.39 0.52
N GLY A 34 -12.59 14.95 -0.57
CA GLY A 34 -11.14 14.75 -0.63
C GLY A 34 -10.36 16.03 -0.35
N ASN A 35 -10.76 17.15 -0.96
CA ASN A 35 -10.12 18.45 -0.70
C ASN A 35 -10.29 18.89 0.76
N GLN A 36 -11.47 18.72 1.36
CA GLN A 36 -11.68 18.96 2.81
C GLN A 36 -10.74 18.14 3.68
N ILE A 37 -10.52 16.86 3.34
CA ILE A 37 -9.58 16.00 4.08
C ILE A 37 -8.16 16.57 3.96
N VAL A 38 -7.71 16.96 2.76
CA VAL A 38 -6.38 17.54 2.58
C VAL A 38 -6.23 18.89 3.29
N ASP A 39 -7.25 19.75 3.25
CA ASP A 39 -7.27 21.02 4.00
C ASP A 39 -7.06 20.77 5.51
N ASN A 40 -7.69 19.75 6.07
CA ASN A 40 -7.51 19.37 7.47
C ASN A 40 -6.11 18.78 7.77
N LEU A 41 -5.48 18.14 6.77
CA LEU A 41 -4.14 17.56 6.91
C LEU A 41 -3.03 18.61 6.77
N LEU A 42 -3.24 19.69 6.03
CA LEU A 42 -2.19 20.69 5.76
C LEU A 42 -1.58 21.32 7.02
N PRO A 43 -2.36 21.73 8.04
CA PRO A 43 -1.80 22.25 9.29
C PRO A 43 -0.96 21.20 10.03
N ILE A 44 -1.39 19.94 10.02
CA ILE A 44 -0.67 18.83 10.64
C ILE A 44 0.65 18.60 9.89
N ALA A 45 0.60 18.57 8.56
CA ALA A 45 1.76 18.44 7.71
C ALA A 45 2.77 19.57 7.95
N ALA A 46 2.30 20.81 8.12
CA ALA A 46 3.16 21.96 8.42
C ALA A 46 3.84 21.85 9.79
N VAL A 47 3.21 21.24 10.80
CA VAL A 47 3.83 20.97 12.11
C VAL A 47 4.89 19.88 12.03
N LEU A 48 4.66 18.86 11.19
CA LEU A 48 5.62 17.77 10.97
C LEU A 48 6.79 18.19 10.07
N ASP A 49 6.60 19.23 9.27
CA ASP A 49 7.66 19.83 8.46
C ASP A 49 8.64 20.59 9.37
N SER A 50 9.84 20.03 9.51
CA SER A 50 10.99 20.68 10.13
C SER A 50 11.67 21.59 9.08
N ASP A 51 12.98 21.42 8.82
CA ASP A 51 13.73 22.22 7.84
C ASP A 51 13.33 21.97 6.38
N LYS A 52 12.50 20.94 6.12
CA LYS A 52 12.03 20.54 4.80
C LYS A 52 10.50 20.48 4.79
N LYS A 53 9.90 20.94 3.68
CA LYS A 53 8.46 20.89 3.43
C LYS A 53 7.98 19.53 2.89
N GLN A 54 8.44 18.43 3.48
CA GLN A 54 8.22 17.10 2.92
C GLN A 54 6.75 16.65 3.00
N TYR A 55 6.10 16.88 4.15
CA TYR A 55 4.73 16.48 4.39
C TYR A 55 3.75 17.41 3.68
N THR A 56 3.97 18.73 3.72
CA THR A 56 3.13 19.68 2.96
C THR A 56 3.19 19.36 1.46
N LYS A 57 4.38 19.10 0.91
CA LYS A 57 4.53 18.72 -0.50
C LYS A 57 3.76 17.45 -0.85
N VAL A 58 3.75 16.44 0.03
CA VAL A 58 2.97 15.21 -0.19
C VAL A 58 1.47 15.49 -0.14
N ALA A 59 1.01 16.32 0.80
CA ALA A 59 -0.40 16.71 0.89
C ALA A 59 -0.87 17.43 -0.40
N ASP A 60 -0.06 18.34 -0.93
CA ASP A 60 -0.33 19.03 -2.20
C ASP A 60 -0.37 18.05 -3.38
N GLN A 61 0.55 17.09 -3.45
CA GLN A 61 0.52 16.03 -4.47
C GLN A 61 -0.74 15.15 -4.39
N MET A 62 -1.29 14.92 -3.20
CA MET A 62 -2.56 14.21 -3.06
C MET A 62 -3.74 15.07 -3.53
N ARG A 63 -3.71 16.38 -3.24
CA ARG A 63 -4.68 17.35 -3.75
C ARG A 63 -4.71 17.37 -5.28
N GLU A 64 -3.55 17.33 -5.93
CA GLU A 64 -3.46 17.22 -7.39
C GLU A 64 -4.20 15.99 -7.92
N LYS A 65 -4.01 14.81 -7.30
CA LYS A 65 -4.69 13.57 -7.69
C LYS A 65 -6.20 13.58 -7.45
N ILE A 66 -6.66 14.28 -6.42
CA ILE A 66 -8.09 14.49 -6.15
C ILE A 66 -8.71 15.40 -7.22
N ASN A 67 -7.97 16.41 -7.66
CA ASN A 67 -8.46 17.38 -8.63
C ASN A 67 -8.33 16.91 -10.09
N ASP A 68 -7.35 16.09 -10.39
CA ASP A 68 -7.14 15.42 -11.68
C ASP A 68 -6.94 13.91 -11.47
N ALA A 69 -7.99 13.14 -11.74
CA ALA A 69 -7.98 11.69 -11.63
C ALA A 69 -6.96 11.01 -12.54
N ASN A 70 -6.46 11.68 -13.61
CA ASN A 70 -5.42 11.14 -14.48
C ASN A 70 -4.05 11.05 -13.79
N GLN A 71 -3.83 11.83 -12.72
CA GLN A 71 -2.59 11.74 -11.92
C GLN A 71 -2.58 10.54 -10.97
N THR A 72 -3.71 9.84 -10.81
CA THR A 72 -3.79 8.66 -9.96
C THR A 72 -2.96 7.50 -10.53
N LEU A 73 -2.47 6.62 -9.65
CA LEU A 73 -1.72 5.43 -10.07
C LEU A 73 -2.56 4.50 -10.95
N SER A 74 -3.87 4.38 -10.68
CA SER A 74 -4.76 3.55 -11.50
C SER A 74 -4.93 4.12 -12.91
N ALA A 75 -5.01 5.45 -13.08
CA ALA A 75 -5.02 6.07 -14.41
C ALA A 75 -3.69 5.88 -15.14
N ARG A 76 -2.57 6.20 -14.47
CA ARG A 76 -1.22 6.03 -15.05
C ARG A 76 -0.92 4.59 -15.46
N LEU A 77 -1.42 3.60 -14.70
CA LEU A 77 -1.30 2.19 -15.03
C LEU A 77 -2.05 1.84 -16.32
N LEU A 78 -3.32 2.26 -16.44
CA LEU A 78 -4.10 2.04 -17.68
C LEU A 78 -3.53 2.79 -18.88
N ASP A 79 -3.03 4.01 -18.68
CA ASP A 79 -2.36 4.78 -19.73
C ASP A 79 -1.11 4.06 -20.23
N LYS A 80 -0.35 3.43 -19.33
CA LYS A 80 0.85 2.65 -19.71
C LYS A 80 0.48 1.41 -20.51
N ILE A 81 -0.60 0.71 -20.14
CA ILE A 81 -1.15 -0.43 -20.89
C ILE A 81 -1.57 0.03 -22.29
N ALA A 82 -2.36 1.09 -22.38
CA ALA A 82 -2.88 1.61 -23.65
C ALA A 82 -1.77 2.14 -24.57
N LYS A 83 -0.84 2.96 -24.05
CA LYS A 83 0.23 3.58 -24.86
C LYS A 83 1.23 2.59 -25.42
N ASN A 84 1.51 1.51 -24.69
CA ASN A 84 2.48 0.49 -25.11
C ASN A 84 1.82 -0.71 -25.80
N ASN A 85 0.49 -0.69 -25.98
CA ASN A 85 -0.28 -1.81 -26.52
C ASN A 85 0.04 -3.14 -25.82
N MET A 86 0.14 -3.09 -24.48
CA MET A 86 0.45 -4.26 -23.64
C MET A 86 -0.80 -4.74 -22.93
N SER A 87 -0.85 -6.02 -22.61
CA SER A 87 -1.79 -6.60 -21.65
C SER A 87 -1.41 -6.24 -20.21
N PHE A 88 -2.34 -6.48 -19.28
CA PHE A 88 -2.08 -6.33 -17.85
C PHE A 88 -0.98 -7.28 -17.34
N LEU A 89 -0.94 -8.52 -17.87
CA LEU A 89 0.06 -9.51 -17.50
C LEU A 89 1.47 -9.09 -17.93
N GLU A 90 1.64 -8.65 -19.18
CA GLU A 90 2.91 -8.15 -19.70
C GLU A 90 3.43 -6.93 -18.91
N LEU A 91 2.52 -6.03 -18.49
CA LEU A 91 2.91 -4.93 -17.60
C LEU A 91 3.40 -5.46 -16.25
N GLY A 92 2.71 -6.44 -15.67
CA GLY A 92 3.10 -7.08 -14.41
C GLY A 92 4.48 -7.74 -14.50
N GLU A 93 4.72 -8.51 -15.57
CA GLU A 93 6.00 -9.15 -15.85
C GLU A 93 7.12 -8.12 -16.01
N SER A 94 6.88 -7.04 -16.78
CA SER A 94 7.84 -5.96 -16.97
C SER A 94 8.24 -5.29 -15.64
N ILE A 95 7.26 -5.01 -14.77
CA ILE A 95 7.54 -4.44 -13.44
C ILE A 95 8.28 -5.44 -12.55
N GLY A 96 7.87 -6.71 -12.58
CA GLY A 96 8.49 -7.79 -11.82
C GLY A 96 9.96 -7.98 -12.17
N GLU A 97 10.28 -8.08 -13.47
CA GLU A 97 11.65 -8.26 -13.93
C GLU A 97 12.51 -7.03 -13.63
N ALA A 98 11.97 -5.81 -13.79
CA ALA A 98 12.68 -4.58 -13.44
C ALA A 98 13.04 -4.53 -11.94
N ASN A 99 12.09 -4.89 -11.05
CA ASN A 99 12.35 -4.95 -9.61
C ASN A 99 13.34 -6.05 -9.25
N LYS A 100 13.20 -7.24 -9.83
CA LYS A 100 14.13 -8.36 -9.65
C LYS A 100 15.56 -7.95 -10.01
N MET A 101 15.74 -7.38 -11.21
CA MET A 101 17.05 -6.91 -11.65
C MET A 101 17.60 -5.80 -10.75
N HIS A 102 16.75 -4.87 -10.29
CA HIS A 102 17.17 -3.83 -9.35
C HIS A 102 17.76 -4.43 -8.07
N TYR A 103 17.06 -5.38 -7.43
CA TYR A 103 17.51 -5.97 -6.17
C TYR A 103 18.66 -6.97 -6.35
N LEU A 104 18.71 -7.75 -7.44
CA LEU A 104 19.83 -8.65 -7.72
C LEU A 104 21.14 -7.91 -8.00
N ASN A 105 21.06 -6.67 -8.50
CA ASN A 105 22.22 -5.84 -8.80
C ASN A 105 22.71 -5.01 -7.61
N GLN A 106 22.04 -5.06 -6.45
CA GLN A 106 22.53 -4.36 -5.25
C GLN A 106 23.67 -5.14 -4.61
N ASN A 107 24.74 -4.44 -4.20
CA ASN A 107 25.81 -5.09 -3.47
C ASN A 107 25.39 -5.28 -2.01
N GLN A 108 25.90 -6.33 -1.37
CA GLN A 108 25.68 -6.57 0.06
C GLN A 108 26.09 -5.36 0.92
N SER A 109 27.18 -4.68 0.51
CA SER A 109 27.68 -3.47 1.16
C SER A 109 26.71 -2.29 1.15
N ASP A 110 25.76 -2.27 0.21
CA ASP A 110 24.78 -1.20 0.06
C ASP A 110 23.60 -1.38 1.04
N ASN A 111 23.47 -2.57 1.65
CA ASN A 111 22.45 -2.87 2.63
C ASN A 111 23.05 -2.89 4.06
N PRO A 112 22.80 -1.87 4.91
CA PRO A 112 23.34 -1.82 6.26
C PRO A 112 22.85 -2.96 7.16
N ASN A 113 21.79 -3.66 6.76
CA ASN A 113 21.20 -4.77 7.50
C ASN A 113 21.62 -6.15 6.96
N TRP A 114 22.60 -6.24 6.05
CA TRP A 114 22.96 -7.52 5.42
C TRP A 114 23.32 -8.61 6.45
N ASN A 115 24.24 -8.30 7.37
CA ASN A 115 24.66 -9.22 8.43
C ASN A 115 23.50 -9.63 9.35
N LEU A 116 22.53 -8.73 9.56
CA LEU A 116 21.33 -9.03 10.35
C LEU A 116 20.45 -10.05 9.61
N LEU A 117 20.26 -9.89 8.30
CA LEU A 117 19.48 -10.81 7.47
C LEU A 117 20.11 -12.21 7.42
N GLU A 118 21.44 -12.30 7.27
CA GLU A 118 22.15 -13.59 7.29
C GLU A 118 22.01 -14.30 8.64
N LYS A 119 22.15 -13.55 9.73
CA LYS A 119 21.94 -14.07 11.08
C LYS A 119 20.50 -14.56 11.26
N GLU A 120 19.51 -13.78 10.83
CA GLU A 120 18.09 -14.13 10.97
C GLU A 120 17.73 -15.40 10.17
N ALA A 121 18.32 -15.59 8.99
CA ALA A 121 18.15 -16.83 8.23
C ALA A 121 18.61 -18.07 9.03
N ILE A 122 19.75 -17.97 9.72
CA ILE A 122 20.27 -19.05 10.57
C ILE A 122 19.40 -19.23 11.82
N ASP A 123 19.10 -18.13 12.51
CA ASP A 123 18.39 -18.14 13.78
C ASP A 123 16.96 -18.65 13.61
N SER A 124 16.27 -18.26 12.54
CA SER A 124 14.92 -18.73 12.21
C SER A 124 14.87 -20.25 11.96
N HIS A 125 15.83 -20.80 11.20
CA HIS A 125 15.93 -22.26 11.02
C HIS A 125 16.26 -23.00 12.31
N ASN A 126 17.12 -22.45 13.17
CA ASN A 126 17.40 -23.03 14.47
C ASN A 126 16.18 -22.97 15.40
N GLN A 127 15.42 -21.88 15.36
CA GLN A 127 14.18 -21.74 16.11
C GLN A 127 13.12 -22.73 15.63
N GLN A 128 12.97 -22.89 14.31
CA GLN A 128 12.10 -23.90 13.72
C GLN A 128 12.45 -25.29 14.25
N LYS A 129 13.72 -25.70 14.17
CA LYS A 129 14.18 -27.01 14.69
C LYS A 129 13.88 -27.17 16.18
N ARG A 130 14.13 -26.15 17.00
CA ARG A 130 13.78 -26.19 18.43
C ARG A 130 12.28 -26.40 18.69
N LEU A 131 11.42 -25.84 17.85
CA LEU A 131 9.98 -26.04 17.95
C LEU A 131 9.56 -27.44 17.50
N GLU A 132 10.18 -27.96 16.44
CA GLU A 132 9.94 -29.31 15.91
C GLU A 132 10.48 -30.42 16.85
N ASP A 133 11.61 -30.18 17.51
CA ASP A 133 12.24 -31.11 18.46
C ASP A 133 11.58 -31.09 19.85
N ASN A 134 10.88 -30.00 20.18
CA ASN A 134 10.05 -29.95 21.38
C ASN A 134 8.84 -30.87 21.16
N ASN A 135 8.77 -31.96 21.92
CA ASN A 135 7.61 -32.86 21.97
C ASN A 135 6.38 -32.13 22.55
N GLY A 136 5.76 -31.28 21.73
CA GLY A 136 4.52 -30.58 22.04
C GLY A 136 3.28 -31.46 21.86
N GLU A 137 2.10 -30.83 21.94
CA GLU A 137 0.85 -31.49 21.59
C GLU A 137 0.80 -31.86 20.10
N SER A 138 -0.04 -32.83 19.72
CA SER A 138 -0.24 -33.15 18.30
C SER A 138 -0.84 -31.96 17.56
N PHE A 139 -0.67 -31.88 16.24
CA PHE A 139 -1.26 -30.81 15.43
C PHE A 139 -2.78 -30.75 15.61
N GLU A 140 -3.45 -31.91 15.68
CA GLU A 140 -4.89 -32.00 15.92
C GLU A 140 -5.27 -31.42 17.28
N SER A 141 -4.50 -31.74 18.33
CA SER A 141 -4.73 -31.23 19.68
C SER A 141 -4.54 -29.71 19.75
N PHE A 142 -3.49 -29.20 19.09
CA PHE A 142 -3.26 -27.77 18.93
C PHE A 142 -4.43 -27.07 18.23
N VAL A 143 -4.89 -27.61 17.10
CA VAL A 143 -6.01 -27.06 16.33
C VAL A 143 -7.30 -27.04 17.15
N GLU A 144 -7.62 -28.15 17.83
CA GLU A 144 -8.77 -28.21 18.73
C GLU A 144 -8.71 -27.18 19.84
N ASN A 145 -7.53 -26.95 20.43
CA ASN A 145 -7.34 -25.98 21.50
C ASN A 145 -7.38 -24.53 20.98
N TYR A 146 -6.86 -24.27 19.78
CA TYR A 146 -6.85 -22.94 19.17
C TYR A 146 -8.27 -22.42 18.88
N PHE A 147 -9.18 -23.29 18.43
CA PHE A 147 -10.56 -22.92 18.08
C PHE A 147 -11.56 -23.01 19.25
N LYS A 148 -11.11 -23.35 20.47
CA LYS A 148 -11.95 -23.36 21.68
C LYS A 148 -12.18 -21.97 22.28
N TYR A 149 -11.40 -20.96 21.85
CA TYR A 149 -11.56 -19.55 22.22
C TYR A 149 -12.21 -18.76 21.09
#